data_AF-A0A8H3I3Z5-F1
#
_entry.id   AF-A0A8H3I3Z5-F1
#
_cell.length_a   1.000
_cell.length_b   1.000
_cell.length_c   1.000
_cell.angle_alpha   90.00
_cell.angle_beta   90.00
_cell.angle_gamma   90.00
#
_symmetry.space_group_name_H-M   'P 1'
#
loop_
_entity.id
_entity.type
_entity.pdbx_description
1 polymer ?
#
loop_
_entity_poly.entity_id
_entity_poly.type
_entity_poly.pdbx_seq_one_letter_code
_entity_poly.pdbx_strand_id
1 'polypeptide(L)'
;MMGFLRWIDSMEDIKDSDEEYINLAAELKKAVDLLTPQLDNPNCSALSESIGKTVESIAASFKEIEAERNLTSGRLHVGAQMHHNKIRKCWHAINGALQGLRMQIQIEMFGLETKARVDKLIESLRPSQSALYGSNPQGIVRQYCAKDTRISILEDLDSWSDDPYCRLMWMNGMAGTGKTTIAYSHAKALYDRRKPAASFFCSKVDRDVSRIIPTIAYQLASLSPVFRDQLGGLLEKDPSLASSTGIPHQFEHLLKTPFKGVDQGSEDIVVLIDALDECDDREQVGYFLDQLAQWIEGLPLKFLVTS
;
A
#
# COMPACT_ATOMS: atom_id res chain seq x y z
N MET A 1 6.02 -31.36 12.25
CA MET A 1 4.63 -31.31 12.74
C MET A 1 4.09 -32.67 13.20
N MET A 2 4.17 -33.75 12.42
CA MET A 2 3.69 -35.09 12.86
C MET A 2 4.33 -35.63 14.16
N GLY A 3 5.63 -35.38 14.40
CA GLY A 3 6.28 -35.76 15.66
C GLY A 3 5.79 -34.97 16.88
N PHE A 4 5.35 -33.73 16.66
CA PHE A 4 4.83 -32.85 17.72
C PHE A 4 3.42 -33.28 18.16
N LEU A 5 2.53 -33.61 17.21
CA LEU A 5 1.17 -34.08 17.49
C LEU A 5 1.17 -35.42 18.26
N ARG A 6 2.03 -36.37 17.88
CA ARG A 6 2.18 -37.66 18.60
C ARG A 6 2.59 -37.53 20.06
N TRP A 7 3.32 -36.48 20.40
CA TRP A 7 3.77 -36.25 21.77
C TRP A 7 2.75 -35.48 22.60
N ILE A 8 1.95 -34.61 21.97
CA ILE A 8 0.75 -34.04 22.63
C ILE A 8 -0.15 -35.18 23.09
N ASP A 9 -0.39 -36.16 22.23
CA ASP A 9 -1.17 -37.35 22.58
C ASP A 9 -0.49 -38.19 23.68
N SER A 10 0.84 -38.19 23.75
CA SER A 10 1.60 -38.89 24.80
C SER A 10 1.66 -38.14 26.14
N MET A 11 1.40 -36.83 26.16
CA MET A 11 1.28 -36.01 27.37
C MET A 11 -0.04 -36.28 28.10
N GLU A 12 -1.12 -36.57 27.36
CA GLU A 12 -2.41 -37.00 27.94
C GLU A 12 -2.32 -38.34 28.69
N ASP A 13 -1.31 -39.17 28.37
CA ASP A 13 -1.05 -40.48 28.99
C ASP A 13 -0.21 -40.42 30.30
N ILE A 14 0.24 -39.22 30.73
CA ILE A 14 1.00 -39.06 31.98
C ILE A 14 0.05 -39.25 33.17
N LYS A 15 0.14 -40.41 33.82
CA LYS A 15 -0.67 -40.81 34.98
C LYS A 15 -0.40 -40.05 36.29
N ASP A 16 0.61 -39.20 36.35
CA ASP A 16 0.94 -38.38 37.54
C ASP A 16 0.33 -36.96 37.43
N SER A 17 -0.84 -36.82 38.06
CA SER A 17 -1.45 -35.69 38.78
C SER A 17 -0.89 -34.24 38.73
N ASP A 18 -0.43 -33.71 37.61
CA ASP A 18 -0.36 -32.25 37.46
C ASP A 18 -1.37 -31.80 36.39
N GLU A 19 -2.52 -31.32 36.84
CA GLU A 19 -3.59 -30.73 36.02
C GLU A 19 -3.05 -29.67 35.02
N GLU A 20 -1.94 -29.02 35.38
CA GLU A 20 -1.21 -28.09 34.52
C GLU A 20 -0.67 -28.73 33.22
N TYR A 21 -0.24 -30.00 33.23
CA TYR A 21 0.30 -30.67 32.03
C TYR A 21 -0.78 -31.05 31.02
N ILE A 22 -1.93 -31.53 31.50
CA ILE A 22 -3.06 -31.90 30.64
C ILE A 22 -3.62 -30.63 29.99
N ASN A 23 -3.79 -29.56 30.77
CA ASN A 23 -4.23 -28.26 30.25
C ASN A 23 -3.23 -27.68 29.23
N LEU A 24 -1.92 -27.83 29.49
CA LEU A 24 -0.86 -27.41 28.58
C LEU A 24 -0.89 -28.15 27.24
N ALA A 25 -1.02 -29.48 27.27
CA ALA A 25 -1.12 -30.28 26.06
C ALA A 25 -2.35 -29.88 25.23
N ALA A 26 -3.49 -29.65 25.90
CA ALA A 26 -4.72 -29.23 25.25
C ALA A 26 -4.63 -27.82 24.61
N GLU A 27 -4.00 -26.85 25.29
CA GLU A 27 -3.79 -25.50 24.74
C GLU A 27 -2.83 -25.50 23.55
N LEU A 28 -1.74 -26.28 23.63
CA LEU A 28 -0.79 -26.45 22.53
C LEU A 28 -1.43 -27.12 21.32
N LYS A 29 -2.27 -28.13 21.54
CA LYS A 29 -3.03 -28.81 20.49
C LYS A 29 -3.95 -27.83 19.77
N LYS A 30 -4.74 -27.05 20.53
CA LYS A 30 -5.57 -25.97 19.98
C LYS A 30 -4.77 -24.96 19.17
N ALA A 31 -3.62 -24.51 19.69
CA ALA A 31 -2.79 -23.55 18.99
C ALA A 31 -2.27 -24.10 17.66
N VAL A 32 -1.81 -25.36 17.63
CA VAL A 32 -1.34 -26.00 16.40
C VAL A 32 -2.48 -26.28 15.41
N ASP A 33 -3.64 -26.74 15.88
CA ASP A 33 -4.81 -26.94 15.02
C ASP A 33 -5.28 -25.63 14.36
N LEU A 34 -5.12 -24.50 15.06
CA LEU A 34 -5.45 -23.17 14.53
C LEU A 34 -4.37 -22.62 13.57
N LEU A 35 -3.09 -22.85 13.85
CA LEU A 35 -1.98 -22.26 13.09
C LEU A 35 -1.58 -23.08 11.85
N THR A 36 -1.76 -24.40 11.88
CA THR A 36 -1.36 -25.30 10.77
C THR A 36 -2.04 -24.93 9.44
N PRO A 37 -3.36 -24.67 9.39
CA PRO A 37 -4.02 -24.29 8.13
C PRO A 37 -3.57 -22.93 7.58
N GLN A 38 -2.97 -22.08 8.42
CA GLN A 38 -2.55 -20.73 8.03
C GLN A 38 -1.14 -20.71 7.42
N LEU A 39 -0.30 -21.71 7.70
CA LEU A 39 1.05 -21.84 7.13
C LEU A 39 1.03 -22.11 5.62
N ASP A 40 -0.03 -22.75 5.13
CA ASP A 40 -0.22 -23.06 3.70
C ASP A 40 -0.99 -21.95 2.95
N ASN A 41 -1.32 -20.84 3.61
CA ASN A 41 -2.10 -19.76 3.00
C ASN A 41 -1.19 -18.78 2.21
N PRO A 42 -1.28 -18.73 0.87
CA PRO A 42 -0.42 -17.90 0.04
C PRO A 42 -0.65 -16.38 0.19
N ASN A 43 -1.75 -15.96 0.82
CA ASN A 43 -2.12 -14.55 0.96
C ASN A 43 -1.54 -13.88 2.23
N CYS A 44 -0.70 -14.59 3.01
CA CYS A 44 -0.26 -14.15 4.33
C CYS A 44 1.27 -14.11 4.48
N SER A 45 1.99 -13.53 3.52
CA SER A 45 3.47 -13.58 3.50
C SER A 45 4.14 -12.98 4.74
N ALA A 46 3.66 -11.84 5.25
CA ALA A 46 4.21 -11.20 6.46
C ALA A 46 3.93 -12.01 7.74
N LEU A 47 2.70 -12.50 7.90
CA LEU A 47 2.30 -13.36 9.03
C LEU A 47 3.00 -14.73 8.98
N SER A 48 3.24 -15.28 7.78
CA SER A 48 3.82 -16.61 7.60
C SER A 48 5.23 -16.72 8.18
N GLU A 49 6.06 -15.67 8.08
CA GLU A 49 7.41 -15.67 8.65
C GLU A 49 7.37 -15.70 10.18
N SER A 50 6.49 -14.93 10.80
CA SER A 50 6.36 -14.90 12.25
C SER A 50 5.67 -16.13 12.82
N ILE A 51 4.64 -16.65 12.15
CA ILE A 51 4.06 -17.95 12.48
C ILE A 51 5.16 -19.03 12.38
N GLY A 52 6.01 -18.98 11.34
CA GLY A 52 7.16 -19.86 11.19
C GLY A 52 8.14 -19.80 12.37
N LYS A 53 8.57 -18.60 12.77
CA LYS A 53 9.46 -18.41 13.93
C LYS A 53 8.84 -18.91 15.24
N THR A 54 7.55 -18.68 15.46
CA THR A 54 6.85 -19.19 16.64
C THR A 54 6.78 -20.72 16.63
N VAL A 55 6.48 -21.33 15.48
CA VAL A 55 6.46 -22.79 15.32
C VAL A 55 7.84 -23.40 15.56
N GLU A 56 8.91 -22.77 15.07
CA GLU A 56 10.30 -23.19 15.33
C GLU A 56 10.66 -23.11 16.82
N SER A 57 10.28 -22.03 17.50
CA SER A 57 10.51 -21.85 18.94
C SER A 57 9.76 -22.90 19.77
N ILE A 58 8.53 -23.22 19.40
CA ILE A 58 7.74 -24.29 20.04
C ILE A 58 8.38 -25.65 19.78
N ALA A 59 8.83 -25.91 18.54
CA ALA A 59 9.50 -27.16 18.18
C ALA A 59 10.89 -27.34 18.83
N ALA A 60 11.60 -26.25 19.14
CA ALA A 60 12.86 -26.29 19.89
C ALA A 60 12.62 -26.64 21.36
N SER A 61 11.66 -25.97 22.00
CA SER A 61 11.23 -26.27 23.38
C SER A 61 10.74 -27.71 23.51
N PHE A 62 10.08 -28.21 22.47
CA PHE A 62 9.67 -29.61 22.37
C PHE A 62 10.84 -30.59 22.39
N LYS A 63 11.86 -30.37 21.54
CA LYS A 63 13.04 -31.25 21.47
C LYS A 63 13.78 -31.31 22.81
N GLU A 64 13.82 -30.20 23.54
CA GLU A 64 14.41 -30.15 24.89
C GLU A 64 13.62 -31.01 25.88
N ILE A 65 12.28 -30.95 25.87
CA ILE A 65 11.44 -31.78 26.76
C ILE A 65 11.60 -33.27 26.41
N GLU A 66 11.64 -33.63 25.12
CA GLU A 66 11.81 -35.02 24.68
C GLU A 66 13.19 -35.59 25.04
N ALA A 67 14.24 -34.80 24.90
CA ALA A 67 15.59 -35.17 25.32
C ALA A 67 15.68 -35.42 26.84
N GLU A 68 15.02 -34.59 27.66
CA GLU A 68 14.96 -34.78 29.10
C GLU A 68 14.17 -36.04 29.48
N ARG A 69 13.00 -36.30 28.87
CA ARG A 69 12.18 -37.50 29.15
C ARG A 69 12.97 -38.81 28.95
N ASN A 70 13.78 -38.88 27.89
CA ASN A 70 14.63 -40.04 27.60
C ASN A 70 15.76 -40.23 28.63
N LEU A 71 16.21 -39.15 29.29
CA LEU A 71 17.23 -39.20 30.35
C LEU A 71 16.65 -39.61 31.72
N THR A 72 15.39 -39.28 32.00
CA THR A 72 14.74 -39.56 33.30
C THR A 72 14.26 -41.00 33.46
N SER A 73 14.10 -41.76 32.36
CA SER A 73 13.68 -43.18 32.38
C SER A 73 14.61 -44.15 33.16
N GLY A 74 15.68 -43.66 33.79
CA GLY A 74 16.64 -44.49 34.53
C GLY A 74 17.17 -44.00 35.89
N ARG A 75 16.69 -42.90 36.52
CA ARG A 75 17.28 -42.39 37.80
C ARG A 75 16.29 -41.85 38.85
N LEU A 76 16.64 -42.05 40.13
CA LEU A 76 15.92 -41.74 41.38
C LEU A 76 15.58 -40.24 41.62
N HIS A 77 14.55 -40.04 42.45
CA HIS A 77 13.81 -38.86 42.95
C HIS A 77 14.42 -37.44 42.85
N VAL A 78 15.75 -37.26 42.97
CA VAL A 78 16.41 -35.94 42.82
C VAL A 78 16.32 -35.42 41.36
N GLY A 79 16.16 -36.32 40.39
CA GLY A 79 15.90 -35.96 38.98
C GLY A 79 14.52 -35.37 38.72
N ALA A 80 13.51 -35.69 39.54
CA ALA A 80 12.12 -35.26 39.32
C ALA A 80 11.94 -33.74 39.48
N GLN A 81 12.65 -33.13 40.43
CA GLN A 81 12.54 -31.68 40.70
C GLN A 81 13.34 -30.83 39.69
N MET A 82 14.47 -31.34 39.19
CA MET A 82 15.19 -30.75 38.06
C MET A 82 14.38 -30.85 36.75
N HIS A 83 13.69 -31.98 36.54
CA HIS A 83 12.80 -32.21 35.40
C HIS A 83 11.62 -31.23 35.39
N HIS A 84 10.95 -31.05 36.54
CA HIS A 84 9.85 -30.08 36.69
C HIS A 84 10.29 -28.63 36.38
N ASN A 85 11.49 -28.21 36.83
CA ASN A 85 12.01 -26.87 36.54
C ASN A 85 12.32 -26.63 35.05
N LYS A 86 12.84 -27.63 34.33
CA LYS A 86 13.14 -27.51 32.89
C LYS A 86 11.87 -27.46 32.07
N ILE A 87 10.87 -28.27 32.40
CA ILE A 87 9.56 -28.24 31.73
C ILE A 87 8.88 -26.91 31.99
N ARG A 88 8.91 -26.41 33.23
CA ARG A 88 8.37 -25.08 33.54
C ARG A 88 9.05 -23.96 32.73
N LYS A 89 10.36 -24.05 32.50
CA LYS A 89 11.07 -23.11 31.60
C LYS A 89 10.59 -23.22 30.15
N CYS A 90 10.45 -24.44 29.63
CA CYS A 90 9.91 -24.67 28.30
C CYS A 90 8.48 -24.14 28.18
N TRP A 91 7.67 -24.27 29.24
CA TRP A 91 6.32 -23.73 29.29
C TRP A 91 6.34 -22.20 29.19
N HIS A 92 7.12 -21.53 30.03
CA HIS A 92 7.26 -20.07 29.95
C HIS A 92 7.75 -19.62 28.57
N ALA A 93 8.64 -20.38 27.93
CA ALA A 93 9.10 -20.09 26.57
C ALA A 93 8.00 -20.24 25.51
N ILE A 94 7.24 -21.34 25.53
CA ILE A 94 6.10 -21.58 24.64
C ILE A 94 5.03 -20.51 24.82
N ASN A 95 4.65 -20.23 26.07
CA ASN A 95 3.60 -19.27 26.38
C ASN A 95 4.03 -17.85 25.98
N GLY A 96 5.30 -17.49 26.21
CA GLY A 96 5.90 -16.26 25.71
C GLY A 96 5.86 -16.16 24.18
N ALA A 97 6.18 -17.25 23.47
CA ALA A 97 6.15 -17.29 22.00
C ALA A 97 4.72 -17.13 21.44
N LEU A 98 3.73 -17.76 22.07
CA LEU A 98 2.31 -17.62 21.69
C LEU A 98 1.77 -16.21 21.97
N GLN A 99 2.09 -15.62 23.11
CA GLN A 99 1.72 -14.23 23.42
C GLN A 99 2.39 -13.25 22.45
N GLY A 100 3.66 -13.47 22.11
CA GLY A 100 4.38 -12.71 21.09
C GLY A 100 3.67 -12.75 19.73
N LEU A 101 3.32 -13.95 19.26
CA LEU A 101 2.57 -14.13 18.02
C LEU A 101 1.21 -13.41 18.05
N ARG A 102 0.48 -13.53 19.16
CA ARG A 102 -0.81 -12.85 19.34
C ARG A 102 -0.67 -11.33 19.23
N MET A 103 0.30 -10.73 19.90
CA MET A 103 0.54 -9.28 19.81
C MET A 103 0.88 -8.86 18.39
N GLN A 104 1.68 -9.64 17.68
CA GLN A 104 2.03 -9.33 16.31
C GLN A 104 0.82 -9.40 15.36
N ILE A 105 0.00 -10.44 15.47
CA ILE A 105 -1.26 -10.54 14.70
C ILE A 105 -2.14 -9.31 14.96
N GLN A 106 -2.26 -8.89 16.22
CA GLN A 106 -3.04 -7.70 16.57
C GLN A 106 -2.49 -6.42 15.96
N ILE A 107 -1.17 -6.23 15.96
CA ILE A 107 -0.51 -5.07 15.34
C ILE A 107 -0.75 -5.06 13.82
N GLU A 108 -0.57 -6.20 13.16
CA GLU A 108 -0.76 -6.32 11.71
C GLU A 108 -2.22 -6.11 11.32
N MET A 109 -3.16 -6.68 12.07
CA MET A 109 -4.59 -6.41 11.88
C MET A 109 -4.91 -4.91 12.01
N PHE A 110 -4.41 -4.26 13.07
CA PHE A 110 -4.62 -2.82 13.26
C PHE A 110 -4.01 -1.99 12.11
N GLY A 111 -2.85 -2.40 11.60
CA GLY A 111 -2.23 -1.81 10.42
C GLY A 111 -3.11 -1.95 9.16
N LEU A 112 -3.68 -3.13 8.92
CA LEU A 112 -4.60 -3.38 7.81
C LEU A 112 -5.90 -2.57 7.93
N GLU A 113 -6.48 -2.47 9.12
CA GLU A 113 -7.67 -1.65 9.40
C GLU A 113 -7.39 -0.17 9.14
N THR A 114 -6.24 0.32 9.59
CA THR A 114 -5.80 1.70 9.36
C THR A 114 -5.63 1.95 7.86
N LYS A 115 -4.98 1.03 7.14
CA LYS A 115 -4.78 1.12 5.70
C LYS A 115 -6.11 1.18 4.95
N ALA A 116 -7.03 0.27 5.24
CA ALA A 116 -8.36 0.20 4.63
C ALA A 116 -9.20 1.45 4.92
N ARG A 117 -9.07 2.02 6.12
CA ARG A 117 -9.74 3.28 6.50
C ARG A 117 -9.22 4.45 5.67
N VAL A 118 -7.90 4.55 5.49
CA VAL A 118 -7.27 5.58 4.64
C VAL A 118 -7.66 5.39 3.16
N ASP A 119 -7.69 4.16 2.66
CA ASP A 119 -8.15 3.87 1.28
C ASP A 119 -9.58 4.39 1.07
N LYS A 120 -10.49 4.11 2.02
CA LYS A 120 -11.88 4.59 1.95
C LYS A 120 -11.99 6.12 1.96
N LEU A 121 -11.15 6.80 2.75
CA LEU A 121 -11.11 8.27 2.77
C LEU A 121 -10.62 8.82 1.42
N ILE A 122 -9.56 8.25 0.86
CA ILE A 122 -9.02 8.68 -0.44
C ILE A 122 -10.01 8.38 -1.57
N GLU A 123 -10.71 7.24 -1.54
CA GLU A 123 -11.78 6.92 -2.50
C GLU A 123 -12.96 7.91 -2.41
N SER A 124 -13.19 8.51 -1.24
CA SER A 124 -14.26 9.51 -1.06
C SER A 124 -14.04 10.80 -1.85
N LEU A 125 -12.82 11.04 -2.36
CA LEU A 125 -12.51 12.11 -3.31
C LEU A 125 -13.25 11.96 -4.65
N ARG A 126 -13.85 10.79 -4.92
CA ARG A 126 -14.59 10.47 -6.16
C ARG A 126 -13.78 10.78 -7.42
N PRO A 127 -12.56 10.21 -7.55
CA PRO A 127 -11.72 10.44 -8.72
C PRO A 127 -12.45 10.07 -10.01
N SER A 128 -12.13 10.77 -11.10
CA SER A 128 -12.58 10.37 -12.43
C SER A 128 -11.77 9.16 -12.89
N GLN A 129 -12.38 7.97 -12.75
CA GLN A 129 -11.80 6.72 -13.26
C GLN A 129 -11.66 6.72 -14.79
N SER A 130 -12.50 7.50 -15.47
CA SER A 130 -12.48 7.60 -16.94
C SER A 130 -11.38 8.53 -17.47
N ALA A 131 -10.84 9.41 -16.62
CA ALA A 131 -9.73 10.30 -16.98
C ALA A 131 -8.34 9.68 -16.76
N LEU A 132 -8.24 8.51 -16.11
CA LEU A 132 -6.95 7.86 -15.83
C LEU A 132 -6.27 7.33 -17.10
N TYR A 133 -4.94 7.26 -17.09
CA TYR A 133 -4.18 6.51 -18.09
C TYR A 133 -4.59 5.03 -18.08
N GLY A 134 -4.72 4.42 -19.26
CA GLY A 134 -5.23 3.05 -19.41
C GLY A 134 -6.75 2.89 -19.26
N SER A 135 -7.50 3.95 -18.95
CA SER A 135 -8.96 3.92 -18.97
C SER A 135 -9.51 3.84 -20.40
N ASN A 136 -10.70 3.25 -20.55
CA ASN A 136 -11.43 3.16 -21.82
C ASN A 136 -12.84 3.76 -21.65
N PRO A 137 -12.97 5.11 -21.56
CA PRO A 137 -14.27 5.76 -21.39
C PRO A 137 -15.19 5.38 -22.56
N GLN A 138 -16.37 4.84 -22.25
CA GLN A 138 -17.37 4.42 -23.25
C GLN A 138 -16.84 3.41 -24.28
N GLY A 139 -15.84 2.61 -23.92
CA GLY A 139 -15.23 1.62 -24.84
C GLY A 139 -14.33 2.23 -25.91
N ILE A 140 -14.04 3.53 -25.82
CA ILE A 140 -13.08 4.21 -26.72
C ILE A 140 -11.67 3.87 -26.24
N VAL A 141 -10.95 3.11 -27.06
CA VAL A 141 -9.53 2.82 -26.83
C VAL A 141 -8.70 3.97 -27.39
N ARG A 142 -7.95 4.66 -26.52
CA ARG A 142 -7.01 5.69 -26.95
C ARG A 142 -5.84 5.05 -27.69
N GLN A 143 -5.45 5.67 -28.81
CA GLN A 143 -4.35 5.20 -29.64
C GLN A 143 -3.05 5.90 -29.27
N TYR A 144 -1.94 5.21 -29.49
CA TYR A 144 -0.59 5.76 -29.41
C TYR A 144 -0.18 6.37 -30.75
N CYS A 145 0.90 7.15 -30.73
CA CYS A 145 1.54 7.64 -31.94
C CYS A 145 1.87 6.47 -32.86
N ALA A 146 1.63 6.65 -34.16
CA ALA A 146 2.05 5.67 -35.14
C ALA A 146 3.57 5.50 -35.08
N LYS A 147 4.03 4.28 -35.37
CA LYS A 147 5.46 3.98 -35.38
C LYS A 147 6.23 4.99 -36.23
N ASP A 148 7.37 5.43 -35.72
CA ASP A 148 8.30 6.36 -36.39
C ASP A 148 7.69 7.76 -36.67
N THR A 149 6.61 8.14 -35.98
CA THR A 149 6.01 9.47 -36.04
C THR A 149 6.19 10.24 -34.73
N ARG A 150 6.23 11.57 -34.80
CA ARG A 150 6.32 12.47 -33.63
C ARG A 150 7.51 12.18 -32.70
N ILE A 151 8.53 11.47 -33.19
CA ILE A 151 9.72 11.06 -32.43
C ILE A 151 10.35 12.25 -31.71
N SER A 152 10.65 13.33 -32.44
CA SER A 152 11.32 14.50 -31.85
C SER A 152 10.53 15.10 -30.68
N ILE A 153 9.20 15.19 -30.80
CA ILE A 153 8.36 15.75 -29.73
C ILE A 153 8.34 14.81 -28.51
N LEU A 154 8.32 13.50 -28.73
CA LEU A 154 8.37 12.52 -27.64
C LEU A 154 9.73 12.55 -26.93
N GLU A 155 10.83 12.70 -27.68
CA GLU A 155 12.17 12.88 -27.13
C GLU A 155 12.32 14.19 -26.33
N ASP A 156 11.71 15.28 -26.83
CA ASP A 156 11.66 16.56 -26.12
C ASP A 156 10.88 16.44 -24.80
N LEU A 157 9.74 15.74 -24.81
CA LEU A 157 8.94 15.47 -23.61
C LEU A 157 9.69 14.58 -22.61
N ASP A 158 10.39 13.56 -23.10
CA ASP A 158 11.20 12.70 -22.25
C ASP A 158 12.33 13.50 -21.59
N SER A 159 13.04 14.32 -22.36
CA SER A 159 14.10 15.20 -21.86
C SER A 159 13.57 16.21 -20.85
N TRP A 160 12.44 16.85 -21.15
CA TRP A 160 11.76 17.77 -20.23
C TRP A 160 11.36 17.07 -18.93
N SER A 161 10.85 15.84 -19.00
CA SER A 161 10.43 15.12 -17.81
C SER A 161 11.60 14.93 -16.84
N ASP A 162 12.83 14.83 -17.34
CA ASP A 162 14.06 14.64 -16.56
C ASP A 162 14.75 15.98 -16.19
N ASP A 163 14.26 17.12 -16.68
CA ASP A 163 14.81 18.45 -16.40
C ASP A 163 14.41 18.95 -14.99
N PRO A 164 15.35 19.20 -14.07
CA PRO A 164 15.03 19.63 -12.71
C PRO A 164 14.53 21.09 -12.60
N TYR A 165 14.68 21.89 -13.66
CA TYR A 165 14.34 23.32 -13.65
C TYR A 165 12.99 23.59 -14.33
N CYS A 166 12.61 22.80 -15.33
CA CYS A 166 11.38 23.01 -16.08
C CYS A 166 10.22 22.19 -15.50
N ARG A 167 9.31 22.85 -14.77
CA ARG A 167 8.16 22.18 -14.13
C ARG A 167 6.87 22.19 -14.97
N LEU A 168 6.77 23.01 -16.01
CA LEU A 168 5.57 23.12 -16.85
C LEU A 168 5.92 22.96 -18.32
N MET A 169 5.24 22.04 -18.99
CA MET A 169 5.22 21.92 -20.45
C MET A 169 3.80 22.15 -20.95
N TRP A 170 3.64 23.15 -21.81
CA TRP A 170 2.36 23.45 -22.46
C TRP A 170 2.39 23.04 -23.93
N MET A 171 1.54 22.09 -24.32
CA MET A 171 1.39 21.66 -25.70
C MET A 171 0.11 22.24 -26.30
N ASN A 172 0.26 23.28 -27.13
CA ASN A 172 -0.84 23.87 -27.91
C ASN A 172 -0.77 23.43 -29.37
N GLY A 173 -1.92 23.37 -30.04
CA GLY A 173 -2.00 23.19 -31.48
C GLY A 173 -3.43 23.10 -31.99
N MET A 174 -3.61 23.14 -33.31
CA MET A 174 -4.93 22.98 -33.91
C MET A 174 -5.58 21.65 -33.54
N ALA A 175 -6.91 21.62 -33.46
CA ALA A 175 -7.67 20.40 -33.28
C ALA A 175 -7.30 19.35 -34.35
N GLY A 176 -7.20 18.09 -33.95
CA GLY A 176 -6.85 16.98 -34.86
C GLY A 176 -5.36 16.82 -35.17
N THR A 177 -4.46 17.63 -34.58
CA THR A 177 -3.00 17.49 -34.78
C THR A 177 -2.35 16.33 -33.99
N GLY A 178 -3.12 15.69 -33.10
CA GLY A 178 -2.71 14.50 -32.35
C GLY A 178 -2.12 14.76 -30.97
N LYS A 179 -2.39 15.91 -30.33
CA LYS A 179 -1.86 16.26 -28.98
C LYS A 179 -2.20 15.21 -27.93
N THR A 180 -3.47 14.80 -27.84
CA THR A 180 -3.91 13.69 -26.99
C THR A 180 -3.16 12.39 -27.27
N THR A 181 -2.94 12.07 -28.54
CA THR A 181 -2.17 10.87 -28.95
C THR A 181 -0.71 10.96 -28.49
N ILE A 182 -0.10 12.15 -28.56
CA ILE A 182 1.27 12.40 -28.08
C ILE A 182 1.33 12.28 -26.56
N ALA A 183 0.46 12.97 -25.82
CA ALA A 183 0.38 12.90 -24.36
C ALA A 183 0.14 11.46 -23.86
N TYR A 184 -0.75 10.72 -24.52
CA TYR A 184 -1.02 9.32 -24.19
C TYR A 184 0.17 8.40 -24.49
N SER A 185 0.93 8.68 -25.55
CA SER A 185 2.18 7.96 -25.85
C SER A 185 3.28 8.27 -24.85
N HIS A 186 3.39 9.51 -24.40
CA HIS A 186 4.34 9.89 -23.35
C HIS A 186 3.96 9.25 -22.00
N ALA A 187 2.67 9.20 -21.64
CA ALA A 187 2.20 8.46 -20.47
C ALA A 187 2.63 6.98 -20.51
N LYS A 188 2.54 6.34 -21.69
CA LYS A 188 3.05 4.99 -21.90
C LYS A 188 4.56 4.91 -21.68
N ALA A 189 5.33 5.84 -22.23
CA ALA A 189 6.78 5.86 -22.06
C ALA A 189 7.18 6.03 -20.58
N LEU A 190 6.47 6.88 -19.82
CA LEU A 190 6.68 7.03 -18.38
C LEU A 190 6.38 5.73 -17.62
N TYR A 191 5.26 5.08 -17.93
CA TYR A 191 4.88 3.79 -17.35
C TYR A 191 5.93 2.70 -17.63
N ASP A 192 6.35 2.56 -18.89
CA ASP A 192 7.33 1.55 -19.31
C ASP A 192 8.70 1.79 -18.63
N ARG A 193 9.06 3.05 -18.35
CA ARG A 193 10.28 3.46 -17.62
C ARG A 193 10.13 3.43 -16.09
N ARG A 194 8.95 3.07 -15.57
CA ARG A 194 8.62 3.12 -14.12
C ARG A 194 8.81 4.50 -13.50
N LYS A 195 8.62 5.56 -14.30
CA LYS A 195 8.64 6.93 -13.79
C LYS A 195 7.27 7.24 -13.16
N PRO A 196 7.22 7.71 -11.89
CA PRO A 196 5.96 8.03 -11.24
C PRO A 196 5.18 9.08 -12.03
N ALA A 197 3.92 8.78 -12.34
CA ALA A 197 3.07 9.70 -13.08
C ALA A 197 1.61 9.58 -12.67
N ALA A 198 0.91 10.72 -12.68
CA ALA A 198 -0.54 10.83 -12.54
C ALA A 198 -1.12 11.47 -13.80
N SER A 199 -2.40 11.24 -14.07
CA SER A 199 -3.03 11.72 -15.30
C SER A 199 -4.49 12.09 -15.14
N PHE A 200 -4.90 13.10 -15.88
CA PHE A 200 -6.28 13.46 -16.12
C PHE A 200 -6.45 13.75 -17.61
N PHE A 201 -6.99 12.80 -18.34
CA PHE A 201 -7.30 12.98 -19.74
C PHE A 201 -8.77 13.29 -19.91
N CYS A 202 -9.09 14.54 -20.28
CA CYS A 202 -10.44 14.97 -20.57
C CYS A 202 -11.09 14.04 -21.60
N SER A 203 -12.39 13.82 -21.41
CA SER A 203 -13.20 13.01 -22.32
C SER A 203 -14.61 13.55 -22.37
N LYS A 204 -15.48 13.01 -23.23
CA LYS A 204 -16.90 13.39 -23.24
C LYS A 204 -17.64 13.12 -21.91
N VAL A 205 -17.08 12.28 -21.04
CA VAL A 205 -17.72 11.86 -19.78
C VAL A 205 -17.18 12.64 -18.58
N ASP A 206 -15.97 13.17 -18.68
CA ASP A 206 -15.30 13.88 -17.59
C ASP A 206 -14.65 15.16 -18.13
N ARG A 207 -15.43 16.25 -18.01
CA ARG A 207 -15.11 17.62 -18.45
C ARG A 207 -15.19 18.64 -17.31
N ASP A 208 -15.38 18.15 -16.10
CA ASP A 208 -15.44 18.99 -14.91
C ASP A 208 -14.04 19.25 -14.38
N VAL A 209 -13.60 20.52 -14.47
CA VAL A 209 -12.29 20.98 -14.00
C VAL A 209 -12.10 20.70 -12.50
N SER A 210 -13.17 20.79 -11.71
CA SER A 210 -13.13 20.54 -10.27
C SER A 210 -12.80 19.07 -9.94
N ARG A 211 -12.85 18.16 -10.92
CA ARG A 211 -12.45 16.76 -10.73
C ARG A 211 -10.98 16.50 -11.00
N ILE A 212 -10.24 17.45 -11.59
CA ILE A 212 -8.82 17.28 -11.91
C ILE A 212 -8.02 17.04 -10.63
N ILE A 213 -8.05 17.98 -9.69
CA ILE A 213 -7.24 17.91 -8.47
C ILE A 213 -7.56 16.66 -7.61
N PRO A 214 -8.84 16.33 -7.31
CA PRO A 214 -9.17 15.11 -6.58
C PRO A 214 -8.68 13.83 -7.27
N THR A 215 -8.73 13.78 -8.61
CA THR A 215 -8.26 12.63 -9.39
C THR A 215 -6.74 12.51 -9.38
N ILE A 216 -6.02 13.64 -9.44
CA ILE A 216 -4.56 13.66 -9.31
C ILE A 216 -4.15 13.26 -7.87
N ALA A 217 -4.77 13.84 -6.84
CA ALA A 217 -4.48 13.51 -5.44
C ALA A 217 -4.70 12.02 -5.13
N TYR A 218 -5.77 11.42 -5.66
CA TYR A 218 -6.02 9.98 -5.57
C TYR A 218 -4.86 9.15 -6.16
N GLN A 219 -4.36 9.51 -7.34
CA GLN A 219 -3.23 8.82 -7.97
C GLN A 219 -1.93 9.03 -7.19
N LEU A 220 -1.65 10.25 -6.73
CA LEU A 220 -0.46 10.57 -5.94
C LEU A 220 -0.40 9.77 -4.62
N ALA A 221 -1.55 9.54 -3.98
CA ALA A 221 -1.63 8.69 -2.80
C ALA A 221 -1.34 7.21 -3.07
N SER A 222 -1.39 6.78 -4.32
CA SER A 222 -0.93 5.45 -4.73
C SER A 222 0.56 5.41 -5.06
N LEU A 223 1.16 6.57 -5.38
CA LEU A 223 2.58 6.71 -5.75
C LEU A 223 3.48 6.96 -4.54
N SER A 224 3.01 7.73 -3.55
CA SER A 224 3.79 8.13 -2.39
C SER A 224 3.07 7.80 -1.08
N PRO A 225 3.57 6.83 -0.28
CA PRO A 225 2.99 6.49 1.02
C PRO A 225 2.96 7.67 2.00
N VAL A 226 3.98 8.54 1.94
CA VAL A 226 4.03 9.75 2.79
C VAL A 226 2.90 10.71 2.42
N PHE A 227 2.72 10.99 1.12
CA PHE A 227 1.61 11.81 0.64
C PHE A 227 0.26 11.21 1.03
N ARG A 228 0.11 9.89 0.88
CA ARG A 228 -1.09 9.12 1.23
C ARG A 228 -1.49 9.32 2.70
N ASP A 229 -0.54 9.17 3.62
CA ASP A 229 -0.80 9.29 5.04
C ASP A 229 -1.16 10.72 5.44
N GLN A 230 -0.49 11.72 4.86
CA GLN A 230 -0.80 13.14 5.08
C GLN A 230 -2.21 13.48 4.56
N LEU A 231 -2.54 13.07 3.34
CA LEU A 231 -3.86 13.29 2.76
C LEU A 231 -4.96 12.57 3.55
N GLY A 232 -4.73 11.31 3.93
CA GLY A 232 -5.66 10.54 4.75
C GLY A 232 -5.95 11.21 6.09
N GLY A 233 -4.92 11.74 6.75
CA GLY A 233 -5.07 12.48 8.01
C GLY A 233 -5.84 13.81 7.85
N LEU A 234 -5.72 14.49 6.71
CA LEU A 234 -6.52 15.69 6.42
C LEU A 234 -7.99 15.33 6.19
N LEU A 235 -8.27 14.31 5.38
CA LEU A 235 -9.62 13.84 5.09
C LEU A 235 -10.32 13.25 6.32
N GLU A 236 -9.57 12.67 7.26
CA GLU A 236 -10.10 12.22 8.55
C GLU A 236 -10.53 13.41 9.43
N LYS A 237 -9.72 14.48 9.46
CA LYS A 237 -10.01 15.68 10.26
C LYS A 237 -11.15 16.51 9.67
N ASP A 238 -11.21 16.59 8.34
CA ASP A 238 -12.25 17.32 7.64
C ASP A 238 -12.74 16.52 6.41
N PRO A 239 -13.81 15.71 6.59
CA PRO A 239 -14.40 14.95 5.48
C PRO A 239 -15.02 15.84 4.39
N SER A 240 -15.30 17.12 4.65
CA SER A 240 -15.90 18.02 3.66
C SER A 240 -14.94 18.35 2.51
N LEU A 241 -13.63 18.23 2.75
CA LEU A 241 -12.58 18.38 1.74
C LEU A 241 -12.80 17.47 0.52
N ALA A 242 -13.31 16.25 0.74
CA ALA A 242 -13.58 15.29 -0.33
C ALA A 242 -14.72 15.70 -1.27
N SER A 243 -15.62 16.56 -0.79
CA SER A 243 -16.73 17.11 -1.56
C SER A 243 -16.48 18.54 -2.06
N SER A 244 -15.32 19.11 -1.77
CA SER A 244 -14.98 20.46 -2.19
C SER A 244 -14.88 20.54 -3.70
N THR A 245 -15.46 21.58 -4.32
CA THR A 245 -15.35 21.86 -5.76
C THR A 245 -14.50 23.11 -6.06
N GLY A 246 -14.14 23.87 -5.03
CA GLY A 246 -13.38 25.10 -5.18
C GLY A 246 -11.91 24.80 -5.48
N ILE A 247 -11.45 25.14 -6.68
CA ILE A 247 -10.08 24.85 -7.15
C ILE A 247 -8.97 25.34 -6.19
N PRO A 248 -9.01 26.56 -5.59
CA PRO A 248 -7.97 26.97 -4.65
C PRO A 248 -7.88 26.07 -3.44
N HIS A 249 -9.06 25.74 -2.93
CA HIS A 249 -9.22 25.01 -1.70
C HIS A 249 -8.81 23.56 -1.90
N GLN A 250 -9.22 22.95 -3.02
CA GLN A 250 -8.73 21.65 -3.45
C GLN A 250 -7.21 21.64 -3.58
N PHE A 251 -6.62 22.65 -4.21
CA PHE A 251 -5.17 22.67 -4.40
C PHE A 251 -4.41 22.78 -3.06
N GLU A 252 -4.77 23.74 -2.21
CA GLU A 252 -4.08 23.95 -0.93
C GLU A 252 -4.20 22.70 -0.04
N HIS A 253 -5.39 22.09 0.02
CA HIS A 253 -5.66 21.00 0.96
C HIS A 253 -5.42 19.58 0.40
N LEU A 254 -5.62 19.35 -0.91
CA LEU A 254 -5.49 18.03 -1.52
C LEU A 254 -4.15 17.81 -2.23
N LEU A 255 -3.41 18.87 -2.56
CA LEU A 255 -2.07 18.75 -3.17
C LEU A 255 -1.00 19.34 -2.25
N LYS A 256 -1.03 20.65 -2.04
CA LYS A 256 0.09 21.38 -1.42
C LYS A 256 0.33 21.00 0.04
N THR A 257 -0.71 20.94 0.86
CA THR A 257 -0.56 20.58 2.28
C THR A 257 -0.05 19.15 2.47
N PRO A 258 -0.57 18.12 1.77
CA PRO A 258 0.01 16.78 1.81
C PRO A 258 1.49 16.71 1.43
N PHE A 259 1.97 17.57 0.52
CA PHE A 259 3.38 17.62 0.13
C PHE A 259 4.30 18.31 1.13
N LYS A 260 3.80 19.03 2.15
CA LYS A 260 4.67 19.71 3.15
C LYS A 260 5.54 18.74 3.96
N GLY A 261 5.15 17.47 4.05
CA GLY A 261 5.91 16.42 4.74
C GLY A 261 6.68 15.47 3.83
N VAL A 262 6.61 15.67 2.51
CA VAL A 262 7.32 14.86 1.51
C VAL A 262 8.64 15.56 1.20
N ASP A 263 9.75 14.82 1.18
CA ASP A 263 11.04 15.40 0.81
C ASP A 263 10.99 15.88 -0.64
N GLN A 264 11.18 17.17 -0.85
CA GLN A 264 11.02 17.82 -2.15
C GLN A 264 12.07 17.37 -3.18
N GLY A 265 13.12 16.64 -2.73
CA GLY A 265 14.19 16.13 -3.59
C GLY A 265 14.01 14.70 -4.09
N SER A 266 12.99 13.95 -3.65
CA SER A 266 12.91 12.50 -3.93
C SER A 266 11.94 12.08 -5.03
N GLU A 267 11.01 12.93 -5.47
CA GLU A 267 9.93 12.51 -6.38
C GLU A 267 9.67 13.56 -7.47
N ASP A 268 10.30 13.42 -8.64
CA ASP A 268 9.95 14.18 -9.87
C ASP A 268 8.72 13.55 -10.55
N ILE A 269 7.54 13.66 -9.91
CA ILE A 269 6.30 13.05 -10.41
C ILE A 269 5.76 13.86 -11.58
N VAL A 270 5.45 13.19 -12.69
CA VAL A 270 4.83 13.82 -13.87
C VAL A 270 3.31 13.78 -13.77
N VAL A 271 2.65 14.92 -13.94
CA VAL A 271 1.20 15.06 -14.00
C VAL A 271 0.80 15.43 -15.41
N LEU A 272 0.05 14.56 -16.07
CA LEU A 272 -0.47 14.81 -17.42
C LEU A 272 -1.92 15.30 -17.34
N ILE A 273 -2.20 16.47 -17.91
CA ILE A 273 -3.56 17.02 -18.05
C ILE A 273 -3.81 17.23 -19.54
N ASP A 274 -4.61 16.36 -20.13
CA ASP A 274 -4.87 16.37 -21.57
C ASP A 274 -6.23 16.97 -21.91
N ALA A 275 -6.26 17.78 -22.98
CA ALA A 275 -7.42 18.44 -23.55
C ALA A 275 -8.16 19.31 -22.51
N LEU A 276 -7.41 20.14 -21.79
CA LEU A 276 -7.96 21.01 -20.75
C LEU A 276 -8.99 22.00 -21.29
N ASP A 277 -8.86 22.39 -22.56
CA ASP A 277 -9.82 23.24 -23.29
C ASP A 277 -11.17 22.54 -23.59
N GLU A 278 -11.24 21.22 -23.47
CA GLU A 278 -12.50 20.47 -23.58
C GLU A 278 -13.33 20.46 -22.29
N CYS A 279 -12.84 21.05 -21.20
CA CYS A 279 -13.61 21.22 -19.97
C CYS A 279 -14.81 22.18 -20.18
N ASP A 280 -15.90 21.90 -19.45
CA ASP A 280 -17.19 22.57 -19.70
C ASP A 280 -17.18 24.06 -19.28
N ASP A 281 -16.46 24.39 -18.21
CA ASP A 281 -16.41 25.74 -17.63
C ASP A 281 -15.06 26.41 -17.90
N ARG A 282 -15.05 27.31 -18.89
CA ARG A 282 -13.85 28.05 -19.29
C ARG A 282 -13.33 29.03 -18.23
N GLU A 283 -14.22 29.57 -17.39
CA GLU A 283 -13.81 30.46 -16.30
C GLU A 283 -13.05 29.67 -15.24
N GLN A 284 -13.56 28.49 -14.89
CA GLN A 284 -12.86 27.57 -13.99
C GLN A 284 -11.55 27.03 -14.59
N VAL A 285 -11.49 26.78 -15.90
CA VAL A 285 -10.23 26.44 -16.58
C VAL A 285 -9.20 27.57 -16.40
N GLY A 286 -9.59 28.82 -16.68
CA GLY A 286 -8.71 29.98 -16.50
C GLY A 286 -8.21 30.08 -15.05
N TYR A 287 -9.13 29.91 -14.10
CA TYR A 287 -8.80 29.92 -12.68
C TYR A 287 -7.84 28.79 -12.27
N PHE A 288 -8.04 27.58 -12.80
CA PHE A 288 -7.12 26.45 -12.62
C PHE A 288 -5.72 26.78 -13.11
N LEU A 289 -5.60 27.41 -14.28
CA LEU A 289 -4.31 27.80 -14.84
C LEU A 289 -3.61 28.89 -14.03
N ASP A 290 -4.35 29.88 -13.56
CA ASP A 290 -3.81 30.94 -12.69
C ASP A 290 -3.25 30.34 -11.39
N GLN A 291 -4.00 29.41 -10.79
CA GLN A 291 -3.58 28.69 -9.60
C GLN A 291 -2.35 27.81 -9.88
N LEU A 292 -2.34 27.04 -10.96
CA LEU A 292 -1.21 26.20 -11.35
C LEU A 292 0.07 27.03 -11.51
N ALA A 293 -0.01 28.16 -12.23
CA ALA A 293 1.12 29.05 -12.44
C ALA A 293 1.69 29.63 -11.14
N GLN A 294 0.83 29.93 -10.15
CA GLN A 294 1.28 30.47 -8.85
C GLN A 294 2.03 29.47 -7.99
N TRP A 295 1.82 28.17 -8.17
CA TRP A 295 2.22 27.16 -7.19
C TRP A 295 3.16 26.09 -7.71
N ILE A 296 3.35 26.01 -9.02
CA ILE A 296 4.14 24.97 -9.67
C ILE A 296 5.58 24.90 -9.13
N GLU A 297 6.19 26.03 -8.76
CA GLU A 297 7.54 26.08 -8.20
C GLU A 297 7.65 25.46 -6.80
N GLY A 298 6.56 25.45 -6.03
CA GLY A 298 6.52 24.99 -4.64
C GLY A 298 6.17 23.51 -4.46
N LEU A 299 5.95 22.78 -5.55
CA LEU A 299 5.54 21.38 -5.53
C LEU A 299 6.57 20.48 -6.23
N PRO A 300 6.82 19.26 -5.73
CA PRO A 300 7.65 18.26 -6.41
C PRO A 300 6.89 17.59 -7.57
N LEU A 301 6.26 18.39 -8.43
CA LEU A 301 5.44 17.92 -9.54
C LEU A 301 5.88 18.64 -10.84
N LYS A 302 5.86 17.90 -11.95
CA LYS A 302 6.01 18.44 -13.30
C LYS A 302 4.71 18.27 -14.07
N PHE A 303 4.21 19.31 -14.71
CA PHE A 303 2.93 19.30 -15.39
C PHE A 303 3.09 19.34 -16.90
N LEU A 304 2.53 18.37 -17.60
CA LEU A 304 2.30 18.41 -19.04
C LEU A 304 0.83 18.74 -19.26
N VAL A 305 0.54 19.92 -19.81
CA VAL A 305 -0.82 20.37 -20.11
C VAL A 305 -1.00 20.46 -21.62
N THR A 306 -2.10 19.91 -22.15
CA THR A 306 -2.46 20.05 -23.57
C THR A 306 -3.76 20.85 -23.73
N SER A 307 -3.82 21.67 -24.78
CA SER A 307 -4.96 22.48 -25.20
C SER A 307 -4.92 22.71 -26.70
#